data_AF-A0AAJ6U9P9-F1
#
_entry.id   AF-A0AAJ6U9P9-F1
#
_cell.length_a   1.000
_cell.length_b   1.000
_cell.length_c   1.000
_cell.angle_alpha   90.00
_cell.angle_beta   90.00
_cell.angle_gamma   90.00
#
_symmetry.space_group_name_H-M   'P 1'
#
loop_
_entity.id
_entity.type
_entity.pdbx_description
1 polymer ?
#
loop_
_entity_poly.entity_id
_entity_poly.type
_entity_poly.pdbx_seq_one_letter_code
_entity_poly.pdbx_strand_id
1 'polypeptide(L)'
;MGGQSSKTSNDDFGFAKDFISYEDASKKDPRLRSFDAKVLEGTKIVGNSLVTCNSDEYFDGSNKYMDFCTELQRCVLRARDSQKHIQAAVTHFEKDIYAKTLEELQKFVEAGNPFTPEFFDLFQSVREQQQSLLEKIRSHKRKLDKKLKKVTIWRAVTYVLFVSLSVFMMISNVVAVAFSASPVVTALVTALGGAVKGMESCCDFWNLYQKALKVEREFVEKIDRATFTRITAMTNVKALAERLTVEIEPLLKKAAGLANREEDFVKLKMDEIKKEMALFKDTCEQLYVQAHKYHSHIIQGRNQILEKINHKTT
;
A
#
# COMPACT_ATOMS: atom_id res chain seq x y z
N MET A 1 51.52 22.94 -11.71
CA MET A 1 50.67 23.56 -10.67
C MET A 1 49.29 23.77 -11.25
N GLY A 2 48.25 23.28 -10.58
CA GLY A 2 46.85 23.41 -11.03
C GLY A 2 46.09 22.10 -10.86
N GLY A 3 45.81 21.74 -9.61
CA GLY A 3 45.06 20.53 -9.26
C GLY A 3 43.58 20.65 -9.60
N GLN A 4 43.02 19.60 -10.19
CA GLN A 4 41.59 19.34 -10.17
C GLN A 4 41.29 18.44 -8.98
N SER A 5 40.70 19.06 -7.96
CA SER A 5 40.06 18.38 -6.83
C SER A 5 38.82 17.65 -7.36
N SER A 6 38.89 16.31 -7.43
CA SER A 6 37.73 15.46 -7.62
C SER A 6 36.84 15.56 -6.39
N LYS A 7 35.72 16.29 -6.55
CA LYS A 7 34.59 16.23 -5.62
C LYS A 7 34.08 14.80 -5.59
N THR A 8 34.40 14.08 -4.52
CA THR A 8 33.65 12.91 -4.07
C THR A 8 32.25 13.39 -3.69
N SER A 9 31.23 12.97 -4.46
CA SER A 9 29.83 13.18 -4.09
C SER A 9 29.54 12.30 -2.89
N ASN A 10 29.70 12.92 -1.71
CA ASN A 10 29.31 12.38 -0.43
C ASN A 10 27.80 12.64 -0.28
N ASP A 11 26.99 11.95 -1.09
CA ASP A 11 25.53 11.96 -0.93
C ASP A 11 25.18 11.01 0.21
N ASP A 12 25.26 11.62 1.40
CA ASP A 12 24.94 11.07 2.70
C ASP A 12 23.50 10.52 2.72
N PHE A 13 23.36 9.38 3.36
CA PHE A 13 22.17 8.54 3.36
C PHE A 13 21.01 9.20 4.13
N GLY A 14 20.01 9.74 3.43
CA GLY A 14 18.67 9.99 4.00
C GLY A 14 17.92 8.67 4.31
N PHE A 15 18.15 7.64 3.50
CA PHE A 15 17.36 6.41 3.49
C PHE A 15 17.43 5.53 4.76
N ALA A 16 18.62 5.41 5.38
CA ALA A 16 18.77 4.63 6.62
C ALA A 16 18.22 5.40 7.84
N LYS A 17 18.34 6.72 7.84
CA LYS A 17 17.85 7.61 8.90
C LYS A 17 16.31 7.68 8.92
N ASP A 18 15.66 7.72 7.75
CA ASP A 18 14.20 7.83 7.64
C ASP A 18 13.43 6.59 8.16
N PHE A 19 14.05 5.40 8.11
CA PHE A 19 13.41 4.12 8.47
C PHE A 19 13.63 3.71 9.94
N ILE A 20 14.88 3.83 10.44
CA ILE A 20 15.19 3.62 11.87
C ILE A 20 14.36 4.59 12.72
N SER A 21 14.11 5.79 12.19
CA SER A 21 13.21 6.78 12.76
C SER A 21 11.79 6.23 12.97
N TYR A 22 11.22 5.40 12.10
CA TYR A 22 9.81 5.00 12.22
C TYR A 22 9.57 3.95 13.33
N GLU A 23 10.39 2.91 13.43
CA GLU A 23 10.20 1.89 14.48
C GLU A 23 10.49 2.49 15.86
N ASP A 24 11.55 3.30 15.97
CA ASP A 24 11.87 4.06 17.18
C ASP A 24 10.85 5.17 17.47
N ALA A 25 10.30 5.84 16.45
CA ALA A 25 9.23 6.84 16.61
C ALA A 25 7.90 6.19 16.98
N SER A 26 7.55 5.01 16.49
CA SER A 26 6.30 4.33 16.90
C SER A 26 6.37 3.86 18.36
N LYS A 27 7.57 3.50 18.85
CA LYS A 27 7.85 3.15 20.25
C LYS A 27 7.89 4.39 21.16
N LYS A 28 8.34 5.54 20.66
CA LYS A 28 8.50 6.80 21.42
C LYS A 28 7.34 7.79 21.31
N ASP A 29 6.54 7.72 20.24
CA ASP A 29 5.46 8.67 19.94
C ASP A 29 4.08 8.02 20.14
N PRO A 30 3.37 8.34 21.24
CA PRO A 30 1.99 7.91 21.50
C PRO A 30 1.02 8.24 20.35
N ARG A 31 1.36 9.19 19.47
CA ARG A 31 0.51 9.64 18.36
C ARG A 31 0.49 8.67 17.19
N LEU A 32 1.58 7.94 16.93
CA LEU A 32 1.63 6.88 15.91
C LEU A 32 0.79 5.66 16.32
N ARG A 33 0.77 5.30 17.61
CA ARG A 33 -0.22 4.33 18.14
C ARG A 33 -1.64 4.90 18.07
N SER A 34 -1.81 6.20 18.32
CA SER A 34 -3.11 6.86 18.18
C SER A 34 -3.60 6.95 16.73
N PHE A 35 -2.70 6.91 15.75
CA PHE A 35 -3.05 6.90 14.33
C PHE A 35 -3.72 5.60 13.95
N ASP A 36 -3.12 4.46 14.28
CA ASP A 36 -3.74 3.18 13.99
C ASP A 36 -5.04 3.00 14.82
N ALA A 37 -5.12 3.59 16.03
CA ALA A 37 -6.34 3.68 16.84
C ALA A 37 -7.41 4.67 16.29
N LYS A 38 -7.02 5.74 15.59
CA LYS A 38 -7.95 6.69 14.95
C LYS A 38 -8.33 6.28 13.53
N VAL A 39 -7.48 5.51 12.84
CA VAL A 39 -7.88 4.70 11.68
C VAL A 39 -8.93 3.70 12.13
N LEU A 40 -8.75 3.07 13.30
CA LEU A 40 -9.76 2.23 13.95
C LEU A 40 -11.05 2.99 14.31
N GLU A 41 -10.93 4.22 14.79
CA GLU A 41 -12.10 5.05 15.12
C GLU A 41 -12.81 5.55 13.86
N GLY A 42 -12.06 5.90 12.80
CA GLY A 42 -12.59 6.20 11.48
C GLY A 42 -13.27 4.99 10.82
N THR A 43 -12.76 3.78 11.03
CA THR A 43 -13.43 2.53 10.61
C THR A 43 -14.61 2.16 11.51
N LYS A 44 -14.62 2.55 12.80
CA LYS A 44 -15.77 2.48 13.72
C LYS A 44 -16.86 3.53 13.46
N ILE A 45 -16.53 4.71 12.94
CA ILE A 45 -17.51 5.73 12.50
C ILE A 45 -18.17 5.29 11.17
N VAL A 46 -17.47 4.49 10.36
CA VAL A 46 -18.03 3.69 9.25
C VAL A 46 -18.48 2.29 9.75
N GLY A 47 -18.85 2.22 11.03
CA GLY A 47 -18.89 1.01 11.86
C GLY A 47 -20.01 0.01 11.61
N ASN A 48 -20.72 0.07 10.49
CA ASN A 48 -21.66 -1.00 10.12
C ASN A 48 -21.32 -1.70 8.80
N SER A 49 -20.20 -1.34 8.17
CA SER A 49 -19.91 -1.85 6.83
C SER A 49 -18.50 -2.41 6.64
N LEU A 50 -17.55 -2.07 7.53
CA LEU A 50 -16.25 -2.75 7.58
C LEU A 50 -16.22 -4.02 8.45
N VAL A 51 -17.39 -4.56 8.82
CA VAL A 51 -17.62 -5.78 9.65
C VAL A 51 -17.01 -7.07 9.07
N THR A 52 -16.09 -7.00 8.10
CA THR A 52 -15.39 -8.18 7.56
C THR A 52 -13.88 -8.22 7.83
N CYS A 53 -13.31 -7.21 8.49
CA CYS A 53 -11.94 -7.30 9.00
C CYS A 53 -11.98 -6.86 10.47
N ASN A 54 -11.86 -7.81 11.39
CA ASN A 54 -11.70 -7.48 12.81
C ASN A 54 -10.49 -6.54 12.94
N SER A 55 -10.54 -5.59 13.88
CA SER A 55 -9.43 -4.66 14.17
C SER A 55 -8.09 -5.38 14.23
N ASP A 56 -8.12 -6.55 14.86
CA ASP A 56 -6.94 -7.35 15.19
C ASP A 56 -6.35 -8.03 13.94
N GLU A 57 -7.18 -8.45 12.99
CA GLU A 57 -6.70 -9.03 11.71
C GLU A 57 -6.03 -7.97 10.83
N TYR A 58 -6.55 -6.75 10.84
CA TYR A 58 -5.96 -5.64 10.11
C TYR A 58 -4.63 -5.21 10.73
N PHE A 59 -4.56 -5.14 12.06
CA PHE A 59 -3.34 -4.79 12.79
C PHE A 59 -2.26 -5.87 12.66
N ASP A 60 -2.60 -7.15 12.85
CA ASP A 60 -1.68 -8.27 12.67
C ASP A 60 -1.09 -8.26 11.25
N GLY A 61 -1.92 -7.97 10.24
CA GLY A 61 -1.45 -7.83 8.86
C GLY A 61 -0.63 -6.60 8.56
N SER A 62 -0.91 -5.49 9.25
CA SER A 62 -0.06 -4.30 9.16
C SER A 62 1.31 -4.56 9.79
N ASN A 63 1.37 -5.25 10.93
CA ASN A 63 2.62 -5.55 11.62
C ASN A 63 3.50 -6.49 10.79
N LYS A 64 2.97 -7.62 10.32
CA LYS A 64 3.70 -8.55 9.46
C LYS A 64 4.21 -7.88 8.17
N TYR A 65 3.41 -6.99 7.62
CA TYR A 65 3.81 -6.21 6.45
C TYR A 65 4.95 -5.23 6.74
N MET A 66 4.94 -4.59 7.92
CA MET A 66 6.05 -3.75 8.37
C MET A 66 7.31 -4.58 8.62
N ASP A 67 7.19 -5.75 9.25
CA ASP A 67 8.32 -6.66 9.46
C ASP A 67 8.96 -7.07 8.12
N PHE A 68 8.14 -7.37 7.12
CA PHE A 68 8.60 -7.60 5.75
C PHE A 68 9.34 -6.39 5.16
N CYS A 69 8.82 -5.17 5.33
CA CYS A 69 9.48 -3.97 4.82
C CYS A 69 10.85 -3.75 5.48
N THR A 70 10.94 -3.99 6.79
CA THR A 70 12.18 -3.90 7.55
C THR A 70 13.17 -4.95 7.07
N GLU A 71 12.74 -6.21 6.88
CA GLU A 71 13.66 -7.25 6.41
C GLU A 71 14.09 -7.01 4.96
N LEU A 72 13.19 -6.58 4.08
CA LEU A 72 13.53 -6.16 2.73
C LEU A 72 14.61 -5.08 2.74
N GLN A 73 14.50 -4.09 3.63
CA GLN A 73 15.50 -3.05 3.77
C GLN A 73 16.86 -3.62 4.19
N ARG A 74 16.88 -4.53 5.17
CA ARG A 74 18.13 -5.20 5.59
C ARG A 74 18.76 -5.97 4.44
N CYS A 75 17.97 -6.72 3.68
CA CYS A 75 18.46 -7.42 2.49
C CYS A 75 19.04 -6.46 1.45
N VAL A 76 18.35 -5.35 1.16
CA VAL A 76 18.84 -4.33 0.20
C VAL A 76 20.13 -3.67 0.68
N LEU A 77 20.25 -3.38 1.98
CA LEU A 77 21.48 -2.83 2.57
C LEU A 77 22.63 -3.82 2.47
N ARG A 78 22.41 -5.09 2.84
CA ARG A 78 23.40 -6.17 2.68
C ARG A 78 23.83 -6.32 1.23
N ALA A 79 22.90 -6.33 0.28
CA ALA A 79 23.20 -6.43 -1.15
C ALA A 79 24.09 -5.27 -1.63
N ARG A 80 23.81 -4.05 -1.16
CA ARG A 80 24.61 -2.86 -1.45
C ARG A 80 26.01 -2.93 -0.84
N ASP A 81 26.14 -3.43 0.38
CA ASP A 81 27.45 -3.59 1.02
C ASP A 81 28.28 -4.68 0.31
N SER A 82 27.66 -5.80 -0.07
CA SER A 82 28.27 -6.81 -0.94
C SER A 82 28.72 -6.20 -2.28
N GLN A 83 27.91 -5.34 -2.89
CA GLN A 83 28.27 -4.61 -4.12
C GLN A 83 29.52 -3.71 -3.92
N LYS A 84 29.66 -3.05 -2.76
CA LYS A 84 30.84 -2.22 -2.48
C LYS A 84 32.11 -3.07 -2.35
N HIS A 85 32.03 -4.22 -1.67
CA HIS A 85 33.18 -5.12 -1.50
C HIS A 85 33.67 -5.64 -2.86
N ILE A 86 32.77 -6.11 -3.72
CA ILE A 86 33.19 -6.61 -5.04
C ILE A 86 33.73 -5.48 -5.94
N GLN A 87 33.19 -4.26 -5.84
CA GLN A 87 33.71 -3.10 -6.56
C GLN A 87 35.11 -2.69 -6.06
N ALA A 88 35.34 -2.73 -4.75
CA ALA A 88 36.64 -2.47 -4.16
C ALA A 88 37.67 -3.52 -4.60
N ALA A 89 37.28 -4.80 -4.63
CA ALA A 89 38.12 -5.88 -5.14
C ALA A 89 38.52 -5.67 -6.60
N VAL A 90 37.59 -5.34 -7.49
CA VAL A 90 37.88 -5.03 -8.90
C VAL A 90 38.83 -3.82 -9.02
N THR A 91 38.61 -2.78 -8.21
CA THR A 91 39.46 -1.58 -8.21
C THR A 91 40.89 -1.87 -7.74
N HIS A 92 41.06 -2.74 -6.74
CA HIS A 92 42.37 -3.16 -6.27
C HIS A 92 43.08 -4.07 -7.27
N PHE A 93 42.33 -4.94 -7.94
CA PHE A 93 42.84 -5.80 -9.00
C PHE A 93 43.36 -5.02 -10.19
N GLU A 94 42.65 -3.98 -10.65
CA GLU A 94 43.12 -3.08 -11.73
C GLU A 94 44.41 -2.31 -11.39
N LYS A 95 44.77 -2.24 -10.10
CA LYS A 95 46.00 -1.62 -9.61
C LYS A 95 47.07 -2.65 -9.25
N ASP A 96 46.87 -3.92 -9.60
CA ASP A 96 47.74 -5.05 -9.25
C ASP A 96 47.99 -5.21 -7.73
N ILE A 97 47.02 -4.79 -6.88
CA ILE A 97 47.11 -4.91 -5.42
C ILE A 97 46.41 -6.19 -4.96
N TYR A 98 46.99 -7.35 -5.27
CA TYR A 98 46.37 -8.68 -5.07
C TYR A 98 45.93 -8.98 -3.64
N ALA A 99 46.75 -8.64 -2.64
CA ALA A 99 46.41 -8.89 -1.24
C ALA A 99 45.10 -8.19 -0.83
N LYS A 100 44.91 -6.93 -1.26
CA LYS A 100 43.67 -6.17 -0.99
C LYS A 100 42.49 -6.67 -1.81
N THR A 101 42.73 -7.14 -3.04
CA THR A 101 41.70 -7.80 -3.85
C THR A 101 41.12 -9.01 -3.12
N LEU A 102 41.99 -9.90 -2.62
CA LEU A 102 41.56 -11.10 -1.91
C LEU A 102 40.87 -10.76 -0.59
N GLU A 103 41.36 -9.75 0.14
CA GLU A 103 40.72 -9.26 1.37
C GLU A 103 39.28 -8.78 1.12
N GLU A 104 39.06 -7.97 0.08
CA GLU A 104 37.72 -7.48 -0.24
C GLU A 104 36.79 -8.58 -0.79
N LEU A 105 37.33 -9.54 -1.55
CA LEU A 105 36.57 -10.72 -1.97
C LEU A 105 36.18 -11.60 -0.77
N GLN A 106 37.04 -11.71 0.24
CA GLN A 106 36.72 -12.43 1.47
C GLN A 106 35.57 -11.73 2.22
N LYS A 107 35.61 -10.40 2.38
CA LYS A 107 34.50 -9.63 2.99
C LYS A 107 33.19 -9.82 2.22
N PHE A 108 33.26 -9.88 0.88
CA PHE A 108 32.10 -10.19 0.03
C PHE A 108 31.55 -11.60 0.29
N VAL A 109 32.40 -12.61 0.42
CA VAL A 109 32.00 -13.98 0.74
C VAL A 109 31.37 -14.07 2.14
N GLU A 110 31.97 -13.39 3.13
CA GLU A 110 31.47 -13.32 4.50
C GLU A 110 30.10 -12.63 4.59
N ALA A 111 29.85 -11.61 3.76
CA ALA A 111 28.54 -10.95 3.68
C ALA A 111 27.44 -11.89 3.13
N GLY A 112 27.81 -12.89 2.32
CA GLY A 112 26.92 -13.95 1.86
C GLY A 112 25.78 -13.47 0.96
N ASN A 113 24.74 -14.32 0.83
CA ASN A 113 23.54 -13.97 0.08
C ASN A 113 22.62 -13.07 0.94
N PRO A 114 22.29 -11.85 0.47
CA PRO A 114 21.40 -10.94 1.18
C PRO A 114 19.95 -11.43 1.32
N PHE A 115 19.48 -12.28 0.41
CA PHE A 115 18.11 -12.82 0.36
C PHE A 115 18.09 -14.30 0.71
N THR A 116 17.79 -14.59 1.97
CA THR A 116 17.75 -15.95 2.50
C THR A 116 16.38 -16.60 2.31
N PRO A 117 16.25 -17.93 2.48
CA PRO A 117 14.95 -18.61 2.45
C PRO A 117 13.93 -18.00 3.42
N GLU A 118 14.36 -17.56 4.61
CA GLU A 118 13.50 -16.94 5.62
C GLU A 118 12.86 -15.63 5.12
N PHE A 119 13.58 -14.85 4.30
CA PHE A 119 13.01 -13.68 3.66
C PHE A 119 11.87 -14.07 2.69
N PHE A 120 12.05 -15.14 1.93
CA PHE A 120 11.03 -15.61 0.99
C PHE A 120 9.81 -16.22 1.71
N ASP A 121 10.01 -16.87 2.86
CA ASP A 121 8.93 -17.36 3.71
C ASP A 121 8.11 -16.21 4.29
N LEU A 122 8.79 -15.17 4.83
CA LEU A 122 8.15 -13.95 5.31
C LEU A 122 7.39 -13.24 4.19
N PHE A 123 8.01 -13.12 3.01
CA PHE A 123 7.38 -12.56 1.82
C PHE A 123 6.08 -13.30 1.47
N GLN A 124 6.12 -14.64 1.41
CA GLN A 124 4.99 -15.46 1.02
C GLN A 124 3.84 -15.32 2.02
N SER A 125 4.14 -15.34 3.32
CA SER A 125 3.14 -15.14 4.38
C SER A 125 2.43 -13.79 4.25
N VAL A 126 3.19 -12.70 4.07
CA VAL A 126 2.60 -11.36 3.89
C VAL A 126 1.80 -11.27 2.60
N ARG A 127 2.27 -11.89 1.51
CA ARG A 127 1.55 -11.89 0.24
C ARG A 127 0.19 -12.58 0.37
N GLU A 128 0.15 -13.78 0.96
CA GLU A 128 -1.10 -14.52 1.18
C GLU A 128 -2.09 -13.71 2.02
N GLN A 129 -1.59 -13.03 3.04
CA GLN A 129 -2.40 -12.16 3.88
C GLN A 129 -2.96 -10.95 3.12
N GLN A 130 -2.14 -10.25 2.34
CA GLN A 130 -2.61 -9.12 1.50
C GLN A 130 -3.62 -9.59 0.44
N GLN A 131 -3.44 -10.78 -0.11
CA GLN A 131 -4.36 -11.37 -1.09
C GLN A 131 -5.71 -11.71 -0.46
N SER A 132 -5.71 -12.33 0.73
CA SER A 132 -6.94 -12.58 1.50
C SER A 132 -7.68 -11.27 1.82
N LEU A 133 -6.95 -10.24 2.24
CA LEU A 133 -7.53 -8.92 2.50
C LEU A 133 -8.16 -8.33 1.23
N LEU A 134 -7.48 -8.42 0.09
CA LEU A 134 -8.00 -7.94 -1.20
C LEU A 134 -9.29 -8.68 -1.60
N GLU A 135 -9.36 -9.99 -1.40
CA GLU A 135 -10.57 -10.78 -1.66
C GLU A 135 -11.74 -10.36 -0.78
N LYS A 136 -11.49 -10.12 0.52
CA LYS A 136 -12.49 -9.60 1.46
C LYS A 136 -12.99 -8.21 1.01
N ILE A 137 -12.09 -7.30 0.65
CA ILE A 137 -12.43 -5.95 0.15
C ILE A 137 -13.29 -6.05 -1.12
N ARG A 138 -12.91 -6.89 -2.09
CA ARG A 138 -13.65 -7.09 -3.34
C ARG A 138 -15.01 -7.75 -3.12
N SER A 139 -15.12 -8.67 -2.16
CA SER A 139 -16.39 -9.25 -1.74
C SER A 139 -17.32 -8.15 -1.18
N HIS A 140 -16.79 -7.29 -0.32
CA HIS A 140 -17.54 -6.17 0.25
C HIS A 140 -17.96 -5.14 -0.80
N LYS A 141 -17.05 -4.77 -1.72
CA LYS A 141 -17.35 -3.92 -2.88
C LYS A 141 -18.54 -4.46 -3.69
N ARG A 142 -18.55 -5.77 -3.99
CA ARG A 142 -19.67 -6.43 -4.70
C ARG A 142 -20.98 -6.37 -3.90
N LYS A 143 -20.93 -6.47 -2.57
CA LYS A 143 -22.12 -6.32 -1.70
C LYS A 143 -22.66 -4.89 -1.77
N LEU A 144 -21.79 -3.88 -1.70
CA LEU A 144 -22.18 -2.48 -1.84
C LEU A 144 -22.77 -2.18 -3.22
N ASP A 145 -22.17 -2.68 -4.30
CA ASP A 145 -22.71 -2.55 -5.65
C ASP A 145 -24.14 -3.12 -5.75
N LYS A 146 -24.39 -4.29 -5.14
CA LYS A 146 -25.73 -4.90 -5.07
C LYS A 146 -26.70 -4.04 -4.26
N LYS A 147 -26.30 -3.53 -3.09
CA LYS A 147 -27.13 -2.64 -2.26
C LYS A 147 -27.50 -1.36 -3.00
N LEU A 148 -26.52 -0.74 -3.67
CA LEU A 148 -26.71 0.50 -4.41
C LEU A 148 -27.66 0.32 -5.60
N LYS A 149 -27.57 -0.82 -6.31
CA LYS A 149 -28.56 -1.21 -7.34
C LYS A 149 -29.97 -1.35 -6.75
N LYS A 150 -30.12 -2.07 -5.62
CA LYS A 150 -31.42 -2.22 -4.94
C LYS A 150 -32.02 -0.88 -4.54
N VAL A 151 -31.24 0.01 -3.93
CA VAL A 151 -31.69 1.37 -3.54
C VAL A 151 -32.14 2.17 -4.75
N THR A 152 -31.40 2.09 -5.85
CA THR A 152 -31.76 2.82 -7.08
C THR A 152 -33.10 2.34 -7.63
N ILE A 153 -33.37 1.03 -7.59
CA ILE A 153 -34.66 0.44 -8.00
C ILE A 153 -35.77 0.83 -7.02
N TRP A 154 -35.57 0.67 -5.71
CA TRP A 154 -36.59 1.00 -4.71
C TRP A 154 -36.98 2.47 -4.74
N ARG A 155 -36.02 3.38 -4.94
CA ARG A 155 -36.30 4.80 -5.14
C ARG A 155 -37.17 5.04 -6.38
N ALA A 156 -36.91 4.38 -7.50
CA ALA A 156 -37.71 4.51 -8.71
C ALA A 156 -39.15 4.00 -8.48
N VAL A 157 -39.31 2.88 -7.78
CA VAL A 157 -40.62 2.32 -7.41
C VAL A 157 -41.37 3.30 -6.50
N THR A 158 -40.74 3.81 -5.43
CA THR A 158 -41.36 4.78 -4.52
C THR A 158 -41.77 6.06 -5.25
N TYR A 159 -40.92 6.56 -6.15
CA TYR A 159 -41.22 7.74 -6.96
C TYR A 159 -42.44 7.51 -7.88
N VAL A 160 -42.48 6.39 -8.62
CA VAL A 160 -43.60 6.06 -9.52
C VAL A 160 -44.90 5.89 -8.73
N LEU A 161 -44.87 5.19 -7.59
CA LEU A 161 -46.03 5.05 -6.72
C LEU A 161 -46.53 6.41 -6.24
N PHE A 162 -45.63 7.31 -5.85
CA PHE A 162 -46.01 8.63 -5.40
C PHE A 162 -46.62 9.50 -6.50
N VAL A 163 -46.01 9.51 -7.70
CA VAL A 163 -46.53 10.24 -8.87
C VAL A 163 -47.90 9.70 -9.28
N SER A 164 -48.06 8.37 -9.28
CA SER A 164 -49.33 7.72 -9.61
C SER A 164 -50.45 8.10 -8.62
N LEU A 165 -50.17 8.08 -7.31
CA LEU A 165 -51.11 8.52 -6.28
C LEU A 165 -51.46 10.01 -6.43
N SER A 166 -50.48 10.86 -6.73
CA SER A 166 -50.69 12.30 -6.92
C SER A 166 -51.61 12.60 -8.11
N VAL A 167 -51.43 11.93 -9.24
CA VAL A 167 -52.29 12.09 -10.43
C VAL A 167 -53.71 11.59 -10.16
N PHE A 168 -53.87 10.45 -9.47
CA PHE A 168 -55.18 9.93 -9.08
C PHE A 168 -55.95 10.92 -8.18
N MET A 169 -55.26 11.53 -7.21
CA MET A 169 -55.85 12.57 -6.35
C MET A 169 -56.21 13.84 -7.14
N MET A 170 -55.39 14.26 -8.11
CA MET A 170 -55.64 15.44 -8.93
C MET A 170 -56.92 15.28 -9.78
N ILE A 171 -57.14 14.11 -10.36
CA ILE A 171 -58.36 13.78 -11.11
C ILE A 171 -59.58 13.79 -10.16
N SER A 172 -59.42 13.29 -8.94
CA SER A 172 -60.50 13.24 -7.94
C SER A 172 -60.92 14.63 -7.42
N ASN A 173 -60.01 15.60 -7.36
CA ASN A 173 -60.30 16.97 -6.90
C ASN A 173 -61.21 17.79 -7.85
N VAL A 174 -61.29 17.46 -9.14
CA VAL A 174 -62.14 18.18 -10.12
C VAL A 174 -63.64 18.03 -9.78
N VAL A 175 -64.03 16.98 -9.06
CA VAL A 175 -65.43 16.73 -8.65
C VAL A 175 -65.82 17.55 -7.41
N ALA A 176 -64.86 18.00 -6.58
CA ALA A 176 -65.11 18.65 -5.30
C ALA A 176 -65.33 20.16 -5.38
N VAL A 177 -64.79 20.84 -6.40
CA VAL A 177 -64.95 22.30 -6.60
C VAL A 177 -66.41 22.70 -6.84
N ALA A 178 -67.25 21.77 -7.31
CA ALA A 178 -68.69 21.99 -7.46
C ALA A 178 -69.47 22.03 -6.13
N PHE A 179 -68.85 21.65 -4.99
CA PHE A 179 -69.52 21.50 -3.68
C PHE A 179 -68.82 22.28 -2.54
N SER A 180 -68.18 23.41 -2.85
CA SER A 180 -67.10 24.09 -2.12
C SER A 180 -67.34 24.63 -0.69
N ALA A 181 -68.34 24.14 0.05
CA ALA A 181 -68.60 24.54 1.45
C ALA A 181 -68.63 23.39 2.47
N SER A 182 -68.11 22.19 2.13
CA SER A 182 -68.15 21.04 3.04
C SER A 182 -66.87 20.89 3.88
N PRO A 183 -66.96 20.76 5.23
CA PRO A 183 -65.83 20.49 6.14
C PRO A 183 -64.97 19.28 5.74
N VAL A 184 -65.55 18.35 4.98
CA VAL A 184 -64.88 17.17 4.43
C VAL A 184 -63.77 17.56 3.46
N VAL A 185 -63.95 18.63 2.68
CA VAL A 185 -62.96 19.13 1.71
C VAL A 185 -61.76 19.74 2.42
N THR A 186 -61.98 20.48 3.51
CA THR A 186 -60.90 21.06 4.32
C THR A 186 -60.08 19.98 5.02
N ALA A 187 -60.73 18.98 5.63
CA ALA A 187 -60.04 17.84 6.24
C ALA A 187 -59.19 17.06 5.22
N LEU A 188 -59.69 16.91 3.99
CA LEU A 188 -58.96 16.27 2.90
C LEU A 188 -57.73 17.09 2.50
N VAL A 189 -57.83 18.42 2.33
CA VAL A 189 -56.70 19.30 2.00
C VAL A 189 -55.61 19.26 3.09
N THR A 190 -55.98 19.26 4.38
CA THR A 190 -55.01 19.15 5.48
C THR A 190 -54.32 17.78 5.52
N ALA A 191 -55.05 16.69 5.27
CA ALA A 191 -54.45 15.35 5.16
C ALA A 191 -53.49 15.24 3.96
N LEU A 192 -53.82 15.88 2.83
CA LEU A 192 -52.99 15.94 1.63
C LEU A 192 -51.68 16.73 1.86
N GLY A 193 -51.73 17.83 2.63
CA GLY A 193 -50.52 18.54 3.06
C GLY A 193 -49.56 17.66 3.87
N GLY A 194 -50.08 16.73 4.68
CA GLY A 194 -49.29 15.72 5.39
C GLY A 194 -48.65 14.68 4.46
N ALA A 195 -49.33 14.27 3.38
CA ALA A 195 -48.83 13.32 2.39
C ALA A 195 -47.69 13.90 1.54
N VAL A 196 -47.74 15.19 1.19
CA VAL A 196 -46.67 15.89 0.45
C VAL A 196 -45.40 16.00 1.31
N LYS A 197 -45.53 16.35 2.59
CA LYS A 197 -44.38 16.39 3.53
C LYS A 197 -43.77 15.01 3.79
N GLY A 198 -44.60 13.96 3.81
CA GLY A 198 -44.14 12.58 3.87
C GLY A 198 -43.36 12.14 2.63
N MET A 199 -43.70 12.67 1.45
CA MET A 199 -42.95 12.41 0.21
C MET A 199 -41.53 12.96 0.27
N GLU A 200 -41.40 14.25 0.61
CA GLU A 200 -40.12 14.94 0.68
C GLU A 200 -39.19 14.19 1.66
N SER A 201 -39.72 13.84 2.83
CA SER A 201 -39.01 13.05 3.83
C SER A 201 -38.57 11.66 3.32
N CYS A 202 -39.40 10.96 2.53
CA CYS A 202 -39.07 9.64 1.99
C CYS A 202 -38.01 9.71 0.88
N CYS A 203 -38.14 10.67 -0.04
CA CYS A 203 -37.16 10.93 -1.08
C CYS A 203 -35.81 11.33 -0.48
N ASP A 204 -35.81 12.19 0.54
CA ASP A 204 -34.61 12.61 1.26
C ASP A 204 -33.95 11.44 1.98
N PHE A 205 -34.72 10.56 2.61
CA PHE A 205 -34.19 9.33 3.23
C PHE A 205 -33.44 8.45 2.22
N TRP A 206 -34.05 8.16 1.06
CA TRP A 206 -33.40 7.35 0.02
C TRP A 206 -32.16 8.02 -0.56
N ASN A 207 -32.18 9.34 -0.73
CA ASN A 207 -31.04 10.12 -1.21
C ASN A 207 -29.87 10.10 -0.20
N LEU A 208 -30.16 10.28 1.09
CA LEU A 208 -29.17 10.18 2.17
C LEU A 208 -28.56 8.77 2.24
N TYR A 209 -29.40 7.74 2.19
CA TYR A 209 -28.94 6.35 2.22
C TYR A 209 -28.09 6.00 0.98
N GLN A 210 -28.50 6.43 -0.21
CA GLN A 210 -27.72 6.24 -1.43
C GLN A 210 -26.37 6.99 -1.36
N LYS A 211 -26.36 8.22 -0.84
CA LYS A 211 -25.14 9.03 -0.67
C LYS A 211 -24.16 8.34 0.28
N ALA A 212 -24.65 7.83 1.41
CA ALA A 212 -23.82 7.06 2.35
C ALA A 212 -23.19 5.83 1.69
N LEU A 213 -23.98 5.03 0.95
CA LEU A 213 -23.47 3.86 0.22
C LEU A 213 -22.45 4.23 -0.88
N LYS A 214 -22.63 5.37 -1.56
CA LYS A 214 -21.67 5.87 -2.57
C LYS A 214 -20.34 6.26 -1.93
N VAL A 215 -20.37 7.03 -0.86
CA VAL A 215 -19.16 7.44 -0.11
C VAL A 215 -18.39 6.20 0.34
N GLU A 216 -19.10 5.22 0.88
CA GLU A 216 -18.48 3.99 1.33
C GLU A 216 -17.90 3.15 0.17
N ARG A 217 -18.63 3.03 -0.94
CA ARG A 217 -18.16 2.36 -2.16
C ARG A 217 -16.89 3.00 -2.70
N GLU A 218 -16.84 4.33 -2.80
CA GLU A 218 -15.68 5.08 -3.26
C GLU A 218 -14.47 4.86 -2.35
N PHE A 219 -14.71 4.79 -1.04
CA PHE A 219 -13.67 4.47 -0.06
C PHE A 219 -13.14 3.04 -0.24
N VAL A 220 -14.02 2.05 -0.33
CA VAL A 220 -13.66 0.64 -0.58
C VAL A 220 -12.92 0.49 -1.90
N GLU A 221 -13.29 1.23 -2.94
CA GLU A 221 -12.62 1.24 -4.23
C GLU A 221 -11.20 1.82 -4.15
N LYS A 222 -10.99 2.86 -3.33
CA LYS A 222 -9.64 3.39 -3.06
C LYS A 222 -8.78 2.36 -2.32
N ILE A 223 -9.34 1.67 -1.31
CA ILE A 223 -8.61 0.61 -0.59
C ILE A 223 -8.29 -0.57 -1.53
N ASP A 224 -9.25 -1.04 -2.35
CA ASP A 224 -9.04 -2.09 -3.36
C ASP A 224 -7.87 -1.76 -4.29
N ARG A 225 -7.84 -0.54 -4.84
CA ARG A 225 -6.70 -0.07 -5.65
C ARG A 225 -5.39 -0.04 -4.87
N ALA A 226 -5.38 0.51 -3.66
CA ALA A 226 -4.16 0.61 -2.85
C ALA A 226 -3.60 -0.78 -2.49
N THR A 227 -4.44 -1.71 -2.06
CA THR A 227 -4.05 -3.09 -1.74
C THR A 227 -3.58 -3.83 -2.99
N PHE A 228 -4.22 -3.63 -4.14
CA PHE A 228 -3.77 -4.21 -5.40
C PHE A 228 -2.38 -3.69 -5.82
N THR A 229 -2.17 -2.37 -5.80
CA THR A 229 -0.88 -1.75 -6.10
C THR A 229 0.23 -2.28 -5.18
N ARG A 230 -0.08 -2.48 -3.89
CA ARG A 230 0.86 -3.07 -2.92
C ARG A 230 1.27 -4.49 -3.32
N ILE A 231 0.33 -5.37 -3.65
CA ILE A 231 0.61 -6.74 -4.07
C ILE A 231 1.45 -6.76 -5.36
N THR A 232 1.16 -5.88 -6.32
CA THR A 232 1.96 -5.74 -7.53
C THR A 232 3.40 -5.32 -7.22
N ALA A 233 3.58 -4.31 -6.37
CA ALA A 233 4.92 -3.85 -5.99
C ALA A 233 5.72 -4.95 -5.26
N MET A 234 5.09 -5.69 -4.34
CA MET A 234 5.69 -6.87 -3.70
C MET A 234 6.13 -7.91 -4.73
N THR A 235 5.30 -8.19 -5.75
CA THR A 235 5.65 -9.15 -6.81
C THR A 235 6.88 -8.73 -7.61
N ASN A 236 7.00 -7.44 -7.92
CA ASN A 236 8.19 -6.90 -8.58
C ASN A 236 9.45 -7.01 -7.70
N VAL A 237 9.32 -6.68 -6.41
CA VAL A 237 10.41 -6.83 -5.43
C VAL A 237 10.87 -8.28 -5.34
N LYS A 238 9.94 -9.25 -5.29
CA LYS A 238 10.27 -10.67 -5.28
C LYS A 238 11.07 -11.08 -6.52
N ALA A 239 10.61 -10.69 -7.72
CA ALA A 239 11.31 -11.02 -8.96
C ALA A 239 12.75 -10.48 -8.99
N LEU A 240 12.96 -9.26 -8.48
CA LEU A 240 14.30 -8.67 -8.35
C LEU A 240 15.16 -9.36 -7.28
N ALA A 241 14.57 -9.75 -6.14
CA ALA A 241 15.25 -10.49 -5.09
C ALA A 241 15.69 -11.89 -5.56
N GLU A 242 14.80 -12.62 -6.24
CA GLU A 242 15.12 -13.93 -6.84
C GLU A 242 16.23 -13.81 -7.87
N ARG A 243 16.17 -12.78 -8.73
CA ARG A 243 17.21 -12.49 -9.70
C ARG A 243 18.56 -12.19 -9.04
N LEU A 244 18.59 -11.39 -7.98
CA LEU A 244 19.82 -11.12 -7.21
C LEU A 244 20.39 -12.37 -6.58
N THR A 245 19.56 -13.26 -6.04
CA THR A 245 20.00 -14.55 -5.51
C THR A 245 20.72 -15.38 -6.56
N VAL A 246 20.17 -15.44 -7.78
CA VAL A 246 20.79 -16.18 -8.90
C VAL A 246 22.08 -15.50 -9.38
N GLU A 247 22.13 -14.16 -9.41
CA GLU A 247 23.30 -13.40 -9.87
C GLU A 247 24.46 -13.40 -8.84
N ILE A 248 24.16 -13.40 -7.53
CA ILE A 248 25.18 -13.34 -6.47
C ILE A 248 25.84 -14.70 -6.19
N GLU A 249 25.12 -15.80 -6.40
CA GLU A 249 25.61 -17.15 -6.13
C GLU A 249 26.89 -17.54 -6.92
N PRO A 250 27.00 -17.33 -8.25
CA PRO A 250 28.24 -17.61 -8.98
C PRO A 250 29.38 -16.69 -8.54
N LEU A 251 29.09 -15.43 -8.20
CA LEU A 251 30.08 -14.48 -7.69
C LEU A 251 30.66 -14.96 -6.36
N LEU A 252 29.81 -15.38 -5.42
CA LEU A 252 30.22 -15.92 -4.11
C LEU A 252 31.09 -17.18 -4.29
N LYS A 253 30.67 -18.11 -5.16
CA LYS A 253 31.41 -19.34 -5.43
C LYS A 253 32.79 -19.06 -6.02
N LYS A 254 32.90 -18.10 -6.95
CA LYS A 254 34.18 -17.70 -7.54
C LYS A 254 35.07 -17.00 -6.53
N ALA A 255 34.54 -16.04 -5.78
CA ALA A 255 35.27 -15.31 -4.76
C ALA A 255 35.83 -16.25 -3.67
N ALA A 256 35.02 -17.20 -3.18
CA ALA A 256 35.47 -18.19 -2.20
C ALA A 256 36.57 -19.12 -2.75
N GLY A 257 36.51 -19.46 -4.03
CA GLY A 257 37.49 -20.31 -4.70
C GLY A 257 38.87 -19.66 -4.92
N LEU A 258 38.99 -18.35 -4.69
CA LEU A 258 40.22 -17.58 -4.92
C LEU A 258 41.13 -17.50 -3.69
N ALA A 259 40.66 -17.94 -2.51
CA ALA A 259 41.50 -17.98 -1.32
C ALA A 259 42.75 -18.85 -1.57
N ASN A 260 43.93 -18.27 -1.39
CA ASN A 260 45.24 -18.92 -1.53
C ASN A 260 45.55 -19.47 -2.94
N ARG A 261 45.01 -18.85 -4.00
CA ARG A 261 45.33 -19.21 -5.40
C ARG A 261 46.46 -18.37 -5.99
N GLU A 262 47.13 -18.92 -6.99
CA GLU A 262 48.19 -18.25 -7.75
C GLU A 262 47.63 -17.06 -8.54
N GLU A 263 48.49 -16.05 -8.76
CA GLU A 263 48.13 -14.77 -9.36
C GLU A 263 47.49 -14.91 -10.74
N ASP A 264 47.99 -15.81 -11.59
CA ASP A 264 47.47 -16.04 -12.94
C ASP A 264 46.05 -16.64 -12.93
N PHE A 265 45.76 -17.50 -11.95
CA PHE A 265 44.40 -18.03 -11.74
C PHE A 265 43.45 -16.93 -11.24
N VAL A 266 43.95 -16.04 -10.37
CA VAL A 266 43.18 -14.88 -9.88
C VAL A 266 42.84 -13.93 -11.03
N LYS A 267 43.78 -13.67 -11.95
CA LYS A 267 43.54 -12.82 -13.13
C LYS A 267 42.40 -13.34 -14.01
N LEU A 268 42.45 -14.63 -14.37
CA LEU A 268 41.40 -15.27 -15.19
C LEU A 268 40.01 -15.14 -14.55
N LYS A 269 39.92 -15.38 -13.23
CA LYS A 269 38.63 -15.34 -12.52
C LYS A 269 38.14 -13.93 -12.21
N MET A 270 39.03 -12.97 -12.05
CA MET A 270 38.64 -11.57 -11.89
C MET A 270 38.00 -10.99 -13.15
N ASP A 271 38.43 -11.41 -14.34
CA ASP A 271 37.77 -11.00 -15.59
C ASP A 271 36.33 -11.54 -15.70
N GLU A 272 36.08 -12.77 -15.24
CA GLU A 272 34.73 -13.33 -15.14
C GLU A 272 33.89 -12.58 -14.09
N ILE A 273 34.45 -12.33 -12.90
CA ILE A 273 33.79 -11.60 -11.81
C ILE A 273 33.40 -10.19 -12.25
N LYS A 274 34.27 -9.49 -12.97
CA LYS A 274 34.01 -8.12 -13.47
C LYS A 274 32.81 -8.09 -14.43
N LYS A 275 32.64 -9.11 -15.28
CA LYS A 275 31.50 -9.22 -16.20
C LYS A 275 30.18 -9.47 -15.44
N GLU A 276 30.18 -10.40 -14.49
CA GLU A 276 28.98 -10.76 -13.73
C GLU A 276 28.57 -9.68 -12.72
N MET A 277 29.55 -8.96 -12.15
CA MET A 277 29.32 -7.82 -11.26
C MET A 277 28.47 -6.73 -11.93
N ALA A 278 28.61 -6.51 -13.24
CA ALA A 278 27.85 -5.50 -13.95
C ALA A 278 26.34 -5.79 -13.92
N LEU A 279 25.95 -7.06 -14.09
CA LEU A 279 24.55 -7.51 -14.01
C LEU A 279 24.02 -7.38 -12.59
N PHE A 280 24.79 -7.89 -11.61
CA PHE A 280 24.44 -7.82 -10.20
C PHE A 280 24.22 -6.37 -9.72
N LYS A 281 25.08 -5.44 -10.16
CA LYS A 281 24.98 -4.01 -9.87
C LYS A 281 23.68 -3.40 -10.39
N ASP A 282 23.33 -3.65 -11.65
CA ASP A 282 22.11 -3.12 -12.27
C ASP A 282 20.86 -3.63 -11.53
N THR A 283 20.80 -4.92 -11.22
CA THR A 283 19.67 -5.49 -10.47
C THR A 283 19.58 -4.92 -9.04
N CYS A 284 20.73 -4.71 -8.37
CA CYS A 284 20.79 -4.06 -7.05
C CYS A 284 20.23 -2.63 -7.07
N GLU A 285 20.61 -1.84 -8.08
CA GLU A 285 20.13 -0.47 -8.27
C GLU A 285 18.62 -0.42 -8.56
N GLN A 286 18.12 -1.32 -9.41
CA GLN A 286 16.68 -1.43 -9.69
C GLN A 286 15.90 -1.80 -8.43
N LEU A 287 16.37 -2.78 -7.66
CA LEU A 287 15.73 -3.18 -6.41
C LEU A 287 15.73 -2.04 -5.39
N TYR A 288 16.84 -1.31 -5.29
CA TYR A 288 16.94 -0.14 -4.41
C TYR A 288 15.90 0.92 -4.77
N VAL A 289 15.78 1.28 -6.06
CA VAL A 289 14.79 2.26 -6.53
C VAL A 289 13.36 1.81 -6.23
N GLN A 290 13.05 0.53 -6.46
CA GLN A 290 11.72 -0.03 -6.19
C GLN A 290 11.41 -0.05 -4.69
N ALA A 291 12.33 -0.51 -3.85
CA ALA A 291 12.17 -0.54 -2.40
C ALA A 291 12.01 0.88 -1.82
N HIS A 292 12.80 1.85 -2.32
CA HIS A 292 12.70 3.25 -1.90
C HIS A 292 11.37 3.88 -2.28
N LYS A 293 10.95 3.72 -3.55
CA LYS A 293 9.66 4.24 -4.02
C LYS A 293 8.51 3.63 -3.23
N TYR A 294 8.53 2.32 -3.06
CA TYR A 294 7.53 1.61 -2.30
C TYR A 294 7.38 2.14 -0.87
N HIS A 295 8.51 2.30 -0.17
CA HIS A 295 8.52 2.79 1.20
C HIS A 295 8.07 4.25 1.32
N SER A 296 8.60 5.13 0.46
CA SER A 296 8.26 6.56 0.48
C SER A 296 6.76 6.80 0.32
N HIS A 297 6.11 6.09 -0.60
CA HIS A 297 4.66 6.19 -0.80
C HIS A 297 3.86 5.72 0.42
N ILE A 298 4.34 4.71 1.17
CA ILE A 298 3.69 4.23 2.39
C ILE A 298 3.82 5.25 3.52
N ILE A 299 5.02 5.80 3.75
CA ILE A 299 5.25 6.82 4.78
C ILE A 299 4.47 8.09 4.46
N GLN A 300 4.55 8.61 3.23
CA GLN A 300 3.84 9.82 2.82
C GLN A 300 2.33 9.65 2.95
N GLY A 301 1.79 8.49 2.56
CA GLY A 301 0.38 8.18 2.74
C GLY A 301 -0.04 8.20 4.21
N ARG A 302 0.75 7.62 5.11
CA ARG A 302 0.47 7.63 6.56
C ARG A 302 0.59 9.03 7.16
N ASN A 303 1.62 9.79 6.79
CA ASN A 303 1.84 11.16 7.25
C ASN A 303 0.70 12.11 6.82
N GLN A 304 0.22 12.00 5.58
CA GLN A 304 -0.93 12.80 5.12
C GLN A 304 -2.22 12.50 5.89
N ILE A 305 -2.44 11.25 6.28
CA ILE A 305 -3.60 10.89 7.09
C ILE A 305 -3.41 11.41 8.54
N LEU A 306 -2.20 11.33 9.09
CA LEU A 306 -1.83 11.90 10.39
C LEU A 306 -2.09 13.42 10.44
N GLU A 307 -1.65 14.17 9.42
CA GLU A 307 -1.87 15.62 9.32
C GLU A 307 -3.36 15.97 9.28
N LYS A 308 -4.15 15.25 8.47
CA LYS A 308 -5.60 15.44 8.37
C LYS A 308 -6.35 15.12 9.67
N ILE A 309 -5.83 14.18 10.45
CA ILE A 309 -6.37 13.86 11.78
C ILE A 309 -6.07 14.99 12.76
N ASN A 310 -4.84 15.51 12.77
CA ASN A 310 -4.45 16.59 13.66
C ASN A 310 -5.26 17.87 13.39
N HIS A 311 -5.49 18.20 12.12
CA HIS A 311 -6.25 19.39 11.73
C HIS A 311 -7.75 19.34 12.07
N LYS A 312 -8.30 18.14 12.35
CA LYS A 312 -9.69 17.94 12.79
C LYS A 312 -9.87 17.95 14.32
N THR A 313 -8.77 17.90 15.08
CA THR A 313 -8.80 17.79 16.55
C THR A 313 -8.52 19.14 17.26
N THR A 314 -8.32 20.20 16.49
CA THR A 314 -8.22 21.62 16.90
C THR A 314 -9.37 22.41 16.29
#